data_AF-A0A8H9W8N2-F1
#
_entry.id   AF-A0A8H9W8N2-F1
#
_cell.length_a   1.000
_cell.length_b   1.000
_cell.length_c   1.000
_cell.angle_alpha   90.00
_cell.angle_beta   90.00
_cell.angle_gamma   90.00
#
_symmetry.space_group_name_H-M   'P 1'
#
loop_
_entity.id
_entity.type
_entity.pdbx_description
1 polymer ?
#
loop_
_entity_poly.entity_id
_entity_poly.type
_entity_poly.pdbx_seq_one_letter_code
_entity_poly.pdbx_strand_id
1 'polypeptide(L)'
;MKMRVKEINVKSALTYSESKRRYTLSPYVGCTNACVYCYASDYARRYREMNWKSEIIVKRNIAEVLRKDIIKKKPHHVFMSTMCDPYQPIEKEYKLTRRCLEVFLEFPLLEIEVMILTKSTLVLRDLDLFKKMRRISVGLSVTTDDDEIRKMFEPNASSIEERVEVLKVLKENGIRTCVFISPMLPMNPKKLASVLKPHVDCVFIDDMHYRWRVKDFYEKLGFSWALENEYFERTRKELLELFQ
;
A
#
# COMPACT_ATOMS: atom_id res chain seq x y z
N MET A 1 14.20 -0.09 18.28
CA MET A 1 15.09 0.71 17.41
C MET A 1 14.50 2.12 17.30
N LYS A 2 15.26 3.18 17.63
CA LYS A 2 14.75 4.56 17.58
C LYS A 2 14.58 5.00 16.13
N MET A 3 13.38 5.46 15.75
CA MET A 3 13.10 6.00 14.42
C MET A 3 13.94 7.27 14.19
N ARG A 4 14.56 7.39 13.00
CA ARG A 4 15.26 8.60 12.56
C ARG A 4 14.47 9.25 11.43
N VAL A 5 14.21 10.54 11.57
CA VAL A 5 13.42 11.30 10.60
C VAL A 5 14.30 12.37 9.98
N LYS A 6 14.29 12.46 8.65
CA LYS A 6 14.97 13.52 7.90
C LYS A 6 13.97 14.21 6.98
N GLU A 7 13.89 15.52 7.11
CA GLU A 7 13.02 16.33 6.27
C GLU A 7 13.77 16.86 5.05
N ILE A 8 13.13 16.82 3.88
CA ILE A 8 13.66 17.37 2.64
C ILE A 8 12.59 18.13 1.87
N ASN A 9 13.05 19.00 0.97
CA ASN A 9 12.24 19.53 -0.12
C ASN A 9 12.50 18.75 -1.41
N VAL A 10 11.46 18.59 -2.22
CA VAL A 10 11.51 17.95 -3.53
C VAL A 10 11.14 18.93 -4.64
N LYS A 11 11.54 18.59 -5.87
CA LYS A 11 11.25 19.37 -7.09
C LYS A 11 10.04 18.83 -7.87
N SER A 12 9.64 17.59 -7.60
CA SER A 12 8.55 16.88 -8.26
C SER A 12 7.87 15.96 -7.26
N ALA A 13 6.54 15.89 -7.29
CA ALA A 13 5.73 15.04 -6.44
C ALA A 13 5.28 13.77 -7.17
N LEU A 14 4.97 13.91 -8.47
CA LEU A 14 4.52 12.82 -9.32
C LEU A 14 5.68 12.21 -10.11
N THR A 15 5.82 10.89 -10.04
CA THR A 15 6.77 10.12 -10.85
C THR A 15 5.99 9.19 -11.77
N TYR A 16 6.23 9.26 -13.08
CA TYR A 16 5.57 8.39 -14.05
C TYR A 16 6.21 7.00 -14.04
N SER A 17 5.39 5.96 -14.01
CA SER A 17 5.81 4.58 -14.17
C SER A 17 5.41 4.11 -15.56
N GLU A 18 6.40 3.93 -16.44
CA GLU A 18 6.19 3.43 -17.81
C GLU A 18 5.52 2.06 -17.80
N SER A 19 6.03 1.12 -17.00
CA SER A 19 5.54 -0.26 -16.95
C SER A 19 4.11 -0.39 -16.42
N LYS A 20 3.67 0.53 -15.56
CA LYS A 20 2.30 0.56 -15.00
C LYS A 20 1.42 1.63 -15.65
N ARG A 21 1.96 2.39 -16.62
CA ARG A 21 1.30 3.48 -17.35
C ARG A 21 0.50 4.43 -16.47
N ARG A 22 1.07 4.84 -15.33
CA ARG A 22 0.42 5.71 -14.34
C ARG A 22 1.42 6.55 -13.56
N TYR A 23 0.95 7.64 -12.98
CA TYR A 23 1.75 8.40 -12.02
C TYR A 23 1.72 7.75 -10.65
N THR A 24 2.80 7.95 -9.90
CA THR A 24 2.93 7.53 -8.51
C THR A 24 3.24 8.74 -7.64
N LEU A 25 2.70 8.75 -6.42
CA LEU A 25 2.89 9.82 -5.45
C LEU A 25 3.26 9.20 -4.10
N SER A 26 4.51 9.38 -3.65
CA SER A 26 4.97 8.87 -2.35
C SER A 26 5.37 10.05 -1.47
N PRO A 27 4.59 10.41 -0.42
CA PRO A 27 4.92 11.53 0.49
C PRO A 27 6.17 11.29 1.32
N TYR A 28 6.51 10.02 1.56
CA TYR A 28 7.68 9.59 2.32
C TYR A 28 8.62 8.71 1.48
N VAL A 29 9.80 8.45 2.04
CA VAL A 29 10.70 7.36 1.62
C VAL A 29 11.12 6.60 2.87
N GLY A 30 11.13 5.26 2.79
CA GLY A 30 11.23 4.40 3.96
C GLY A 30 9.84 4.09 4.53
N CYS A 31 9.73 2.96 5.25
CA CYS A 31 8.45 2.52 5.80
C CYS A 31 8.63 1.79 7.14
N THR A 32 8.05 2.32 8.21
CA THR A 32 8.13 1.72 9.55
C THR A 32 7.20 0.53 9.76
N ASN A 33 6.37 0.17 8.77
CA ASN A 33 5.67 -1.13 8.77
C ASN A 33 6.67 -2.32 8.80
N ALA A 34 7.93 -2.07 8.38
CA ALA A 34 9.07 -2.97 8.56
C ALA A 34 8.93 -4.35 7.89
N CYS A 35 8.09 -4.46 6.85
CA CYS A 35 7.75 -5.73 6.22
C CYS A 35 8.99 -6.49 5.74
N VAL A 36 9.06 -7.79 6.05
CA VAL A 36 10.21 -8.65 5.74
C VAL A 36 10.43 -8.75 4.23
N TYR A 37 9.34 -8.84 3.47
CA TYR A 37 9.36 -8.98 2.01
C TYR A 37 9.41 -7.65 1.24
N CYS A 38 9.58 -6.50 1.92
CA CYS A 38 9.46 -5.20 1.29
C CYS A 38 10.45 -5.02 0.12
N TYR A 39 9.93 -4.77 -1.08
CA TYR A 39 10.73 -4.55 -2.28
C TYR A 39 11.18 -3.10 -2.44
N ALA A 40 10.48 -2.16 -1.80
CA ALA A 40 10.61 -0.74 -2.11
C ALA A 40 12.02 -0.18 -1.86
N SER A 41 12.78 -0.79 -0.94
CA SER A 41 14.18 -0.46 -0.69
C SER A 41 15.05 -0.59 -1.95
N ASP A 42 14.75 -1.55 -2.82
CA ASP A 42 15.61 -1.88 -3.98
C ASP A 42 15.51 -0.83 -5.09
N TYR A 43 14.37 -0.16 -5.15
CA TYR A 43 14.10 0.92 -6.10
C TYR A 43 14.54 2.28 -5.57
N ALA A 44 14.92 2.36 -4.29
CA ALA A 44 15.35 3.59 -3.64
C ALA A 44 16.85 3.86 -3.87
N ARG A 45 17.31 3.89 -5.14
CA ARG A 45 18.75 4.00 -5.48
C ARG A 45 19.48 5.16 -4.81
N ARG A 46 18.79 6.30 -4.61
CA ARG A 46 19.33 7.50 -3.94
C ARG A 46 19.50 7.33 -2.41
N TYR A 47 18.91 6.29 -1.86
CA TYR A 47 18.71 6.07 -0.43
C TYR A 47 19.18 4.68 0.01
N ARG A 48 20.12 4.09 -0.73
CA ARG A 48 20.62 2.71 -0.49
C ARG A 48 21.25 2.52 0.89
N GLU A 49 21.90 3.56 1.40
CA GLU A 49 22.51 3.55 2.74
C GLU A 49 21.50 3.70 3.88
N MET A 50 20.23 3.98 3.56
CA MET A 50 19.23 4.17 4.60
C MET A 50 18.79 2.83 5.20
N ASN A 51 18.64 2.81 6.53
CA ASN A 51 17.92 1.70 7.16
C ASN A 51 16.41 1.86 6.90
N TRP A 52 15.93 1.20 5.86
CA TRP A 52 14.57 1.32 5.32
C TRP A 52 13.43 1.17 6.35
N LYS A 53 13.68 0.39 7.42
CA LYS A 53 12.67 0.04 8.43
C LYS A 53 12.62 1.03 9.60
N SER A 54 13.63 1.88 9.76
CA SER A 54 13.73 2.83 10.88
C SER A 54 14.07 4.27 10.48
N GLU A 55 14.45 4.50 9.24
CA GLU A 55 14.75 5.84 8.73
C GLU A 55 13.69 6.29 7.74
N ILE A 56 13.09 7.44 8.01
CA ILE A 56 12.06 8.02 7.18
C ILE A 56 12.54 9.35 6.63
N ILE A 57 12.43 9.51 5.32
CA ILE A 57 12.53 10.83 4.68
C ILE A 57 11.14 11.38 4.46
N VAL A 58 10.91 12.57 5.00
CA VAL A 58 9.67 13.33 4.86
C VAL A 58 9.85 14.38 3.77
N LYS A 59 9.01 14.35 2.74
CA LYS A 59 9.02 15.35 1.67
C LYS A 59 8.10 16.52 2.05
N ARG A 60 8.57 17.45 2.89
CA ARG A 60 7.72 18.47 3.55
C ARG A 60 6.89 19.31 2.59
N ASN A 61 7.45 19.65 1.43
CA ASN A 61 6.83 20.50 0.42
C ASN A 61 6.05 19.71 -0.66
N ILE A 62 5.74 18.43 -0.42
CA ILE A 62 5.18 17.54 -1.44
C ILE A 62 3.82 18.03 -1.97
N ALA A 63 2.97 18.60 -1.12
CA ALA A 63 1.65 19.08 -1.50
C ALA A 63 1.74 20.34 -2.38
N GLU A 64 2.64 21.26 -2.04
CA GLU A 64 2.92 22.47 -2.80
C GLU A 64 3.46 22.14 -4.20
N VAL A 65 4.33 21.13 -4.29
CA VAL A 65 4.86 20.65 -5.57
C VAL A 65 3.82 19.87 -6.34
N LEU A 66 2.94 19.11 -5.67
CA LEU A 66 1.86 18.36 -6.30
C LEU A 66 0.91 19.28 -7.08
N ARG A 67 0.53 20.43 -6.54
CA ARG A 67 -0.30 21.43 -7.25
C ARG A 67 0.30 21.80 -8.61
N LYS A 68 1.61 22.09 -8.63
CA LYS A 68 2.34 22.45 -9.85
C LYS A 68 2.43 21.28 -10.82
N ASP A 69 2.68 20.08 -10.28
CA ASP A 69 2.79 18.85 -11.06
C ASP A 69 1.46 18.46 -11.73
N ILE A 70 0.32 18.61 -11.06
CA ILE A 70 -1.00 18.33 -11.62
C ILE A 70 -1.26 19.21 -12.85
N ILE A 71 -1.00 20.52 -12.76
CA ILE A 71 -1.18 21.46 -13.88
C ILE A 71 -0.26 21.11 -15.05
N LYS A 72 1.01 20.82 -14.75
CA LYS A 72 2.03 20.58 -15.77
C LYS A 72 1.88 19.21 -16.46
N LYS A 73 1.57 18.17 -15.68
CA LYS A 73 1.60 16.77 -16.14
C LYS A 73 0.22 16.24 -16.50
N LYS A 74 -0.86 16.87 -16.04
CA LYS A 74 -2.26 16.49 -16.27
C LYS A 74 -2.48 14.97 -16.06
N PRO A 75 -2.18 14.44 -14.86
CA PRO A 75 -2.23 13.01 -14.61
C PRO A 75 -3.68 12.49 -14.70
N HIS A 76 -3.91 11.44 -15.47
CA HIS A 76 -5.20 10.73 -15.45
C HIS A 76 -5.31 9.74 -14.28
N HIS A 77 -4.23 9.03 -13.96
CA HIS A 77 -4.19 8.02 -12.89
C HIS A 77 -3.01 8.29 -11.95
N VAL A 78 -3.30 8.35 -10.65
CA VAL A 78 -2.28 8.48 -9.60
C VAL A 78 -2.43 7.34 -8.59
N PHE A 79 -1.40 6.51 -8.51
CA PHE A 79 -1.27 5.49 -7.47
C PHE A 79 -0.50 6.07 -6.28
N MET A 80 -1.16 6.15 -5.13
CA MET A 80 -0.54 6.64 -3.92
C MET A 80 0.39 5.57 -3.34
N SER A 81 1.66 5.93 -3.43
CA SER A 81 2.81 5.35 -2.78
C SER A 81 3.27 3.98 -3.27
N THR A 82 4.44 3.98 -3.90
CA THR A 82 5.20 2.78 -4.26
C THR A 82 6.51 2.66 -3.48
N MET A 83 6.86 3.69 -2.71
CA MET A 83 8.11 3.80 -1.96
C MET A 83 7.91 3.82 -0.43
N CYS A 84 6.66 3.78 0.04
CA CYS A 84 6.31 3.68 1.45
C CYS A 84 4.84 3.23 1.59
N ASP A 85 4.36 3.07 2.82
CA ASP A 85 2.93 3.11 3.10
C ASP A 85 2.53 4.58 3.35
N PRO A 86 1.54 5.14 2.63
CA PRO A 86 1.17 6.55 2.78
C PRO A 86 0.54 6.84 4.16
N TYR A 87 0.07 5.81 4.86
CA TYR A 87 -0.55 5.88 6.19
C TYR A 87 0.27 5.18 7.28
N GLN A 88 1.59 5.03 7.05
CA GLN A 88 2.52 4.57 8.10
C GLN A 88 2.45 5.49 9.34
N PRO A 89 2.85 5.02 10.54
CA PRO A 89 2.66 5.73 11.80
C PRO A 89 2.98 7.24 11.81
N ILE A 90 4.06 7.66 11.13
CA ILE A 90 4.50 9.06 11.07
C ILE A 90 3.47 10.00 10.40
N GLU A 91 2.57 9.46 9.57
CA GLU A 91 1.49 10.21 8.91
C GLU A 91 0.48 10.78 9.90
N LYS A 92 0.40 10.24 11.13
CA LYS A 92 -0.44 10.82 12.20
C LYS A 92 -0.01 12.25 12.54
N GLU A 93 1.29 12.51 12.52
CA GLU A 93 1.90 13.80 12.85
C GLU A 93 2.00 14.70 11.62
N TYR A 94 2.58 14.18 10.52
CA TYR A 94 2.93 14.99 9.35
C TYR A 94 1.76 15.30 8.41
N LYS A 95 0.75 14.42 8.35
CA LYS A 95 -0.46 14.59 7.54
C LYS A 95 -0.18 14.89 6.05
N LEU A 96 0.95 14.45 5.49
CA LEU A 96 1.31 14.79 4.11
C LEU A 96 0.43 14.07 3.10
N THR A 97 0.03 12.82 3.38
CA THR A 97 -0.94 12.10 2.54
C THR A 97 -2.26 12.86 2.51
N ARG A 98 -2.76 13.29 3.68
CA ARG A 98 -3.97 14.12 3.76
C ARG A 98 -3.84 15.41 2.95
N ARG A 99 -2.75 16.16 3.12
CA ARG A 99 -2.51 17.41 2.38
C ARG A 99 -2.44 17.19 0.87
N CYS A 100 -1.91 16.04 0.41
CA CYS A 100 -1.95 15.68 -0.99
C CYS A 100 -3.37 15.37 -1.50
N LEU A 101 -4.22 14.75 -0.67
CA LEU A 101 -5.62 14.51 -1.00
C LEU A 101 -6.42 15.81 -1.12
N GLU A 102 -6.18 16.74 -0.20
CA GLU A 102 -6.75 18.10 -0.25
C GLU A 102 -6.37 18.80 -1.57
N VAL A 103 -5.12 18.65 -2.03
CA VAL A 103 -4.68 19.18 -3.32
C VAL A 103 -5.45 18.59 -4.50
N PHE A 104 -5.75 17.28 -4.52
CA PHE A 104 -6.55 16.71 -5.60
C PHE A 104 -7.97 17.31 -5.66
N LEU A 105 -8.55 17.66 -4.51
CA LEU A 105 -9.87 18.30 -4.43
C LEU A 105 -9.89 19.74 -4.97
N GLU A 106 -8.74 20.40 -5.06
CA GLU A 106 -8.61 21.73 -5.69
C GLU A 106 -8.75 21.68 -7.22
N PHE A 107 -8.70 20.48 -7.84
CA PHE A 107 -8.79 20.30 -9.28
C PHE A 107 -9.97 19.38 -9.70
N PRO A 108 -11.23 19.73 -9.36
CA PRO A 108 -12.38 18.84 -9.57
C PRO A 108 -12.69 18.55 -11.05
N LEU A 109 -12.20 19.38 -11.97
CA LEU A 109 -12.42 19.24 -13.42
C LEU A 109 -11.44 18.26 -14.11
N LEU A 110 -10.34 17.88 -13.46
CA LEU A 110 -9.30 17.05 -14.09
C LEU A 110 -9.59 15.54 -14.05
N GLU A 111 -10.71 15.12 -13.44
CA GLU A 111 -11.16 13.71 -13.32
C GLU A 111 -10.04 12.71 -12.99
N ILE A 112 -9.11 13.12 -12.12
CA ILE A 112 -7.94 12.35 -11.73
C ILE A 112 -8.42 11.13 -10.93
N GLU A 113 -8.08 9.93 -11.39
CA GLU A 113 -8.32 8.71 -10.63
C GLU A 113 -7.19 8.50 -9.62
N VAL A 114 -7.54 8.54 -8.34
CA VAL A 114 -6.61 8.30 -7.24
C VAL A 114 -6.85 6.91 -6.68
N MET A 115 -5.77 6.13 -6.57
CA MET A 115 -5.80 4.82 -5.93
C MET A 115 -4.84 4.79 -4.75
N ILE A 116 -5.37 4.55 -3.55
CA ILE A 116 -4.57 4.41 -2.33
C ILE A 116 -4.31 2.93 -2.09
N LEU A 117 -3.09 2.57 -1.67
CA LEU A 117 -2.79 1.24 -1.12
C LEU A 117 -2.12 1.41 0.24
N THR A 118 -2.64 0.73 1.27
CA THR A 118 -2.10 0.79 2.63
C THR A 118 -2.31 -0.52 3.39
N LYS A 119 -1.68 -0.63 4.56
CA LYS A 119 -1.86 -1.68 5.56
C LYS A 119 -2.32 -1.10 6.92
N SER A 120 -2.76 0.15 6.94
CA SER A 120 -2.99 0.93 8.15
C SER A 120 -4.44 1.39 8.27
N THR A 121 -5.01 1.23 9.47
CA THR A 121 -6.34 1.76 9.82
C THR A 121 -6.43 3.29 9.78
N LEU A 122 -5.28 3.98 9.83
CA LEU A 122 -5.22 5.44 9.80
C LEU A 122 -5.87 6.05 8.54
N VAL A 123 -6.02 5.27 7.48
CA VAL A 123 -6.72 5.68 6.25
C VAL A 123 -8.15 6.17 6.51
N LEU A 124 -8.84 5.64 7.53
CA LEU A 124 -10.19 6.07 7.88
C LEU A 124 -10.27 7.53 8.36
N ARG A 125 -9.15 8.10 8.85
CA ARG A 125 -9.07 9.52 9.22
C ARG A 125 -9.48 10.44 8.08
N ASP A 126 -9.18 10.04 6.84
CA ASP A 126 -9.38 10.89 5.65
C ASP A 126 -10.64 10.51 4.86
N LEU A 127 -11.55 9.72 5.47
CA LEU A 127 -12.85 9.37 4.88
C LEU A 127 -13.67 10.62 4.50
N ASP A 128 -13.54 11.71 5.25
CA ASP A 128 -14.18 13.00 4.96
C ASP A 128 -13.72 13.61 3.63
N LEU A 129 -12.48 13.34 3.22
CA LEU A 129 -11.94 13.76 1.92
C LEU A 129 -12.37 12.79 0.81
N PHE A 130 -12.32 11.48 1.07
CA PHE A 130 -12.69 10.48 0.06
C PHE A 130 -14.12 10.66 -0.44
N LYS A 131 -15.06 10.98 0.46
CA LYS A 131 -16.46 11.27 0.11
C LYS A 131 -16.63 12.46 -0.85
N LYS A 132 -15.65 13.35 -0.94
CA LYS A 132 -15.66 14.52 -1.84
C LYS A 132 -14.96 14.25 -3.17
N MET A 133 -14.25 13.12 -3.30
CA MET A 133 -13.51 12.76 -4.51
C MET A 133 -14.38 11.96 -5.46
N ARG A 134 -14.45 12.39 -6.73
CA ARG A 134 -15.25 11.69 -7.75
C ARG A 134 -14.70 10.32 -8.14
N ARG A 135 -13.38 10.17 -8.17
CA ARG A 135 -12.68 8.95 -8.64
C ARG A 135 -11.58 8.56 -7.65
N ILE A 136 -12.01 7.93 -6.55
CA ILE A 136 -11.11 7.39 -5.52
C ILE A 136 -11.34 5.89 -5.38
N SER A 137 -10.27 5.13 -5.25
CA SER A 137 -10.31 3.74 -4.79
C SER A 137 -9.33 3.57 -3.64
N VAL A 138 -9.72 2.84 -2.60
CA VAL A 138 -8.88 2.57 -1.44
C VAL A 138 -8.64 1.07 -1.34
N GLY A 139 -7.36 0.71 -1.40
CA GLY A 139 -6.87 -0.65 -1.35
C GLY A 139 -6.20 -0.97 -0.02
N LEU A 140 -6.51 -2.12 0.56
CA LEU A 140 -5.79 -2.66 1.72
C LEU A 140 -4.97 -3.88 1.28
N SER A 141 -3.71 -4.00 1.73
CA SER A 141 -3.00 -5.28 1.56
C SER A 141 -3.44 -6.26 2.63
N VAL A 142 -3.92 -7.43 2.24
CA VAL A 142 -4.25 -8.55 3.15
C VAL A 142 -3.64 -9.79 2.54
N THR A 143 -2.50 -10.21 3.09
CA THR A 143 -1.54 -11.12 2.44
C THR A 143 -1.68 -12.58 2.87
N THR A 144 -2.51 -12.86 3.88
CA THR A 144 -2.84 -14.17 4.45
C THR A 144 -4.13 -14.06 5.26
N ASP A 145 -4.74 -15.18 5.65
CA ASP A 145 -5.86 -15.28 6.61
C ASP A 145 -5.43 -15.54 8.06
N ASP A 146 -4.12 -15.59 8.31
CA ASP A 146 -3.54 -15.86 9.62
C ASP A 146 -2.79 -14.64 10.16
N ASP A 147 -3.29 -14.10 11.28
CA ASP A 147 -2.74 -12.88 11.87
C ASP A 147 -1.38 -13.11 12.56
N GLU A 148 -1.06 -14.33 12.99
CA GLU A 148 0.27 -14.69 13.49
C GLU A 148 1.28 -14.69 12.35
N ILE A 149 0.91 -15.22 11.18
CA ILE A 149 1.74 -15.10 9.97
C ILE A 149 1.92 -13.63 9.61
N ARG A 150 0.85 -12.83 9.59
CA ARG A 150 0.93 -11.38 9.36
C ARG A 150 1.87 -10.71 10.36
N LYS A 151 1.84 -11.01 11.67
CA LYS A 151 2.76 -10.45 12.68
C LYS A 151 4.22 -10.76 12.36
N MET A 152 4.53 -11.99 11.93
CA MET A 152 5.90 -12.37 11.57
C MET A 152 6.43 -11.58 10.36
N PHE A 153 5.60 -11.37 9.34
CA PHE A 153 6.01 -10.71 8.09
C PHE A 153 5.85 -9.18 8.11
N GLU A 154 4.88 -8.65 8.84
CA GLU A 154 4.41 -7.27 8.85
C GLU A 154 4.18 -6.78 10.29
N PRO A 155 5.25 -6.71 11.12
CA PRO A 155 5.12 -6.62 12.58
C PRO A 155 4.43 -5.34 13.07
N ASN A 156 4.56 -4.24 12.34
CA ASN A 156 4.05 -2.93 12.75
C ASN A 156 2.82 -2.48 11.95
N ALA A 157 2.29 -3.33 11.07
CA ALA A 157 1.08 -3.04 10.32
C ALA A 157 -0.18 -3.43 11.12
N SER A 158 -1.34 -2.87 10.78
CA SER A 158 -2.61 -3.23 11.41
C SER A 158 -2.90 -4.73 11.26
N SER A 159 -3.65 -5.30 12.19
CA SER A 159 -4.11 -6.70 12.12
C SER A 159 -4.98 -6.96 10.89
N ILE A 160 -5.15 -8.22 10.51
CA ILE A 160 -6.03 -8.59 9.39
C ILE A 160 -7.47 -8.16 9.68
N GLU A 161 -7.98 -8.42 10.88
CA GLU A 161 -9.32 -8.04 11.30
C GLU A 161 -9.56 -6.54 11.17
N GLU A 162 -8.63 -5.72 11.66
CA GLU A 162 -8.70 -4.26 11.52
C GLU A 162 -8.73 -3.81 10.05
N ARG A 163 -7.96 -4.48 9.17
CA ARG A 163 -7.97 -4.15 7.73
C ARG A 163 -9.29 -4.54 7.06
N VAL A 164 -9.89 -5.66 7.45
CA VAL A 164 -11.23 -6.08 6.98
C VAL A 164 -12.28 -5.07 7.44
N GLU A 165 -12.23 -4.62 8.69
CA GLU A 165 -13.17 -3.60 9.19
C GLU A 165 -13.00 -2.26 8.44
N VAL A 166 -11.77 -1.86 8.12
CA VAL A 166 -11.52 -0.67 7.28
C VAL A 166 -12.18 -0.82 5.90
N LEU A 167 -12.04 -1.98 5.25
CA LEU A 167 -12.68 -2.24 3.95
C LEU A 167 -14.20 -2.15 4.07
N LYS A 168 -14.78 -2.76 5.10
CA LYS A 168 -16.21 -2.69 5.38
C LYS A 168 -16.70 -1.25 5.55
N VAL A 169 -16.06 -0.47 6.43
CA VAL A 169 -16.42 0.94 6.68
C VAL A 169 -16.32 1.77 5.39
N LEU A 170 -15.25 1.59 4.59
CA LEU A 170 -15.10 2.30 3.32
C LEU A 170 -16.22 1.95 2.33
N LYS A 171 -16.55 0.66 2.21
CA LYS A 171 -17.61 0.15 1.33
C LYS A 171 -18.98 0.70 1.73
N GLU A 172 -19.32 0.68 3.02
CA GLU A 172 -20.57 1.23 3.57
C GLU A 172 -20.71 2.73 3.30
N ASN A 173 -19.58 3.44 3.14
CA ASN A 173 -19.55 4.86 2.82
C ASN A 173 -19.43 5.14 1.31
N GLY A 174 -19.69 4.14 0.46
CA GLY A 174 -19.72 4.28 -1.00
C GLY A 174 -18.35 4.47 -1.66
N ILE A 175 -17.26 4.19 -0.93
CA ILE A 175 -15.91 4.25 -1.49
C ILE A 175 -15.60 2.93 -2.18
N ARG A 176 -15.06 2.99 -3.41
CA ARG A 176 -14.59 1.79 -4.11
C ARG A 176 -13.42 1.18 -3.36
N THR A 177 -13.56 -0.08 -3.00
CA THR A 177 -12.63 -0.81 -2.14
C THR A 177 -11.92 -1.90 -2.92
N CYS A 178 -10.64 -2.11 -2.64
CA CYS A 178 -9.91 -3.21 -3.26
C CYS A 178 -9.04 -3.91 -2.23
N VAL A 179 -8.72 -5.18 -2.48
CA VAL A 179 -7.75 -5.92 -1.67
C VAL A 179 -6.56 -6.35 -2.50
N PHE A 180 -5.37 -6.23 -1.90
CA PHE A 180 -4.11 -6.69 -2.48
C PHE A 180 -3.63 -7.88 -1.67
N ILE A 181 -3.80 -9.07 -2.23
CA ILE A 181 -3.22 -10.33 -1.75
C ILE A 181 -1.84 -10.46 -2.41
N SER A 182 -0.94 -9.56 -2.00
CA SER A 182 0.36 -9.34 -2.63
C SER A 182 1.41 -8.97 -1.58
N PRO A 183 2.40 -9.84 -1.33
CA PRO A 183 2.52 -11.21 -1.86
C PRO A 183 1.51 -12.17 -1.20
N MET A 184 1.22 -13.29 -1.85
CA MET A 184 0.57 -14.44 -1.21
C MET A 184 1.52 -15.06 -0.18
N LEU A 185 1.26 -14.86 1.11
CA LEU A 185 1.92 -15.56 2.22
C LEU A 185 1.25 -16.92 2.46
N PRO A 186 1.77 -17.82 3.33
CA PRO A 186 1.07 -19.06 3.65
C PRO A 186 -0.35 -18.76 4.17
N MET A 187 -1.37 -19.41 3.61
CA MET A 187 -2.78 -19.11 3.91
C MET A 187 -3.73 -20.27 3.57
N ASN A 188 -4.97 -20.14 4.02
CA ASN A 188 -6.16 -20.81 3.51
C ASN A 188 -6.98 -19.83 2.64
N PRO A 189 -7.00 -20.01 1.30
CA PRO A 189 -7.71 -19.12 0.38
C PRO A 189 -9.21 -18.99 0.65
N LYS A 190 -9.89 -20.09 1.00
CA LYS A 190 -11.34 -20.09 1.29
C LYS A 190 -11.66 -19.21 2.49
N LYS A 191 -10.88 -19.35 3.57
CA LYS A 191 -11.05 -18.54 4.78
C LYS A 191 -10.78 -17.07 4.48
N LEU A 192 -9.68 -16.75 3.78
CA LEU A 192 -9.37 -15.38 3.38
C LEU A 192 -10.49 -14.75 2.53
N ALA A 193 -10.94 -15.46 1.51
CA ALA A 193 -11.98 -14.97 0.60
C ALA A 193 -13.32 -14.77 1.32
N SER A 194 -13.69 -15.66 2.25
CA SER A 194 -14.95 -15.57 2.99
C SER A 194 -15.11 -14.26 3.77
N VAL A 195 -14.01 -13.72 4.32
CA VAL A 195 -14.02 -12.47 5.09
C VAL A 195 -13.84 -11.22 4.22
N LEU A 196 -13.24 -11.35 3.04
CA LEU A 196 -12.94 -10.20 2.17
C LEU A 196 -14.01 -9.96 1.11
N LYS A 197 -14.56 -11.01 0.49
CA LYS A 197 -15.47 -10.92 -0.66
C LYS A 197 -16.65 -9.97 -0.45
N PRO A 198 -17.29 -9.90 0.74
CA PRO A 198 -18.40 -8.96 0.97
C PRO A 198 -17.99 -7.47 0.93
N HIS A 199 -16.71 -7.16 1.07
CA HIS A 199 -16.21 -5.81 1.36
C HIS A 199 -15.25 -5.27 0.29
N VAL A 200 -15.14 -5.91 -0.87
CA VAL A 200 -14.21 -5.51 -1.94
C VAL A 200 -14.89 -5.43 -3.30
N ASP A 201 -14.50 -4.45 -4.10
CA ASP A 201 -14.90 -4.28 -5.51
C ASP A 201 -13.86 -4.84 -6.48
N CYS A 202 -12.61 -4.98 -6.03
CA CYS A 202 -11.54 -5.49 -6.87
C CYS A 202 -10.45 -6.19 -6.07
N VAL A 203 -9.80 -7.17 -6.71
CA VAL A 203 -8.81 -8.05 -6.06
C VAL A 203 -7.55 -8.09 -6.91
N PHE A 204 -6.41 -7.86 -6.29
CA PHE A 204 -5.09 -8.02 -6.90
C PHE A 204 -4.35 -9.14 -6.19
N ILE A 205 -3.90 -10.13 -6.96
CA ILE A 205 -3.20 -11.31 -6.44
C ILE A 205 -1.81 -11.34 -7.05
N ASP A 206 -0.78 -11.46 -6.22
CA ASP A 206 0.59 -11.52 -6.69
C ASP A 206 1.47 -12.49 -5.89
N ASP A 207 2.50 -13.01 -6.54
CA ASP A 207 3.42 -13.96 -5.93
C ASP A 207 4.48 -13.25 -5.08
N MET A 208 5.22 -14.03 -4.30
CA MET A 208 6.49 -13.57 -3.75
C MET A 208 7.56 -13.53 -4.85
N HIS A 209 7.74 -12.38 -5.50
CA HIS A 209 8.78 -12.21 -6.54
C HIS A 209 10.21 -12.18 -5.99
N TYR A 210 10.39 -11.81 -4.72
CA TYR A 210 11.70 -11.63 -4.08
C TYR A 210 12.07 -12.82 -3.19
N ARG A 211 11.86 -14.05 -3.68
CA ARG A 211 12.03 -15.30 -2.90
C ARG A 211 13.41 -15.41 -2.25
N TRP A 212 14.46 -15.03 -2.98
CA TRP A 212 15.85 -15.04 -2.48
C TRP A 212 16.06 -14.21 -1.20
N ARG A 213 15.30 -13.12 -1.03
CA ARG A 213 15.39 -12.24 0.15
C ARG A 213 14.77 -12.86 1.39
N VAL A 214 13.73 -13.67 1.20
CA VAL A 214 12.90 -14.22 2.27
C VAL A 214 13.15 -15.70 2.52
N LYS A 215 13.97 -16.36 1.70
CA LYS A 215 14.24 -17.80 1.76
C LYS A 215 14.61 -18.28 3.16
N ASP A 216 15.69 -17.73 3.74
CA ASP A 216 16.15 -18.11 5.08
C ASP A 216 15.09 -17.84 6.16
N PHE A 217 14.26 -16.81 5.97
CA PHE A 217 13.18 -16.47 6.88
C PHE A 217 12.05 -17.51 6.82
N TYR A 218 11.65 -17.92 5.61
CA TYR A 218 10.66 -18.97 5.42
C TYR A 218 11.17 -20.33 5.91
N GLU A 219 12.44 -20.67 5.67
CA GLU A 219 13.05 -21.91 6.16
C GLU A 219 13.01 -22.00 7.69
N LYS A 220 13.39 -20.92 8.38
CA LYS A 220 13.34 -20.84 9.86
C LYS A 220 11.92 -21.00 10.43
N LEU A 221 10.91 -20.61 9.68
CA LEU A 221 9.50 -20.72 10.08
C LEU A 221 8.84 -22.02 9.60
N GLY A 222 9.55 -22.90 8.89
CA GLY A 222 8.98 -24.12 8.32
C GLY A 222 8.01 -23.86 7.16
N PHE A 223 8.13 -22.72 6.47
CA PHE A 223 7.24 -22.29 5.39
C PHE A 223 7.85 -22.45 3.99
N SER A 224 8.98 -23.15 3.81
CA SER A 224 9.65 -23.26 2.51
C SER A 224 8.75 -23.71 1.36
N TRP A 225 7.77 -24.58 1.65
CA TRP A 225 6.74 -25.04 0.70
C TRP A 225 5.93 -23.87 0.10
N ALA A 226 5.74 -22.78 0.84
CA ALA A 226 5.00 -21.59 0.40
C ALA A 226 5.85 -20.64 -0.47
N LEU A 227 7.09 -21.02 -0.81
CA LEU A 227 7.91 -20.35 -1.82
C LEU A 227 7.99 -21.14 -3.14
N GLU A 228 7.32 -22.28 -3.25
CA GLU A 228 7.31 -23.09 -4.47
C GLU A 228 6.32 -22.55 -5.50
N ASN A 229 6.60 -22.76 -6.79
CA ASN A 229 5.69 -22.33 -7.87
C ASN A 229 4.32 -23.00 -7.73
N GLU A 230 4.29 -24.29 -7.38
CA GLU A 230 3.06 -25.05 -7.19
C GLU A 230 2.14 -24.40 -6.15
N TYR A 231 2.71 -23.91 -5.03
CA TYR A 231 1.93 -23.19 -4.02
C TYR A 231 1.27 -21.94 -4.61
N PHE A 232 2.04 -21.10 -5.31
CA PHE A 232 1.51 -19.87 -5.89
C PHE A 232 0.46 -20.13 -6.97
N GLU A 233 0.70 -21.08 -7.87
CA GLU A 233 -0.22 -21.46 -8.94
C GLU A 233 -1.55 -21.97 -8.36
N ARG A 234 -1.48 -22.91 -7.41
CA ARG A 234 -2.67 -23.46 -6.74
C ARG A 234 -3.46 -22.39 -5.99
N THR A 235 -2.77 -21.61 -5.16
CA THR A 235 -3.38 -20.56 -4.31
C THR A 235 -4.02 -19.47 -5.17
N ARG A 236 -3.31 -19.02 -6.22
CA ARG A 236 -3.83 -18.02 -7.17
C ARG A 236 -5.08 -18.52 -7.87
N LYS A 237 -5.07 -19.76 -8.38
CA LYS A 237 -6.23 -20.37 -9.04
C LYS A 237 -7.43 -20.38 -8.10
N GLU A 238 -7.26 -20.87 -6.88
CA GLU A 238 -8.33 -20.95 -5.89
C GLU A 238 -8.87 -19.56 -5.51
N LEU A 239 -8.00 -18.58 -5.27
CA LEU A 239 -8.43 -17.20 -4.99
C LEU A 239 -9.20 -16.59 -6.17
N LEU A 240 -8.75 -16.79 -7.41
CA LEU A 240 -9.45 -16.28 -8.59
C LEU A 240 -10.85 -16.90 -8.74
N GLU A 241 -11.00 -18.21 -8.50
CA GLU A 241 -12.31 -18.87 -8.51
C GLU A 241 -13.23 -18.35 -7.39
N LEU A 242 -12.69 -18.08 -6.21
CA LEU A 242 -13.45 -17.59 -5.06
C LEU A 242 -13.92 -16.14 -5.20
N PHE A 243 -13.19 -15.29 -5.93
CA PHE A 243 -13.51 -13.86 -6.12
C PHE A 243 -14.25 -13.55 -7.43
N GLN A 244 -14.53 -14.54 -8.27
CA GLN A 244 -15.52 -14.46 -9.35
C GLN A 244 -16.94 -14.31 -8.77
#